data_AF-F0JFD4-F1
#
_entry.id   AF-F0JFD4-F1
#
_cell.length_a   1.000
_cell.length_b   1.000
_cell.length_c   1.000
_cell.angle_alpha   90.00
_cell.angle_beta   90.00
_cell.angle_gamma   90.00
#
_symmetry.space_group_name_H-M   'P 1'
#
loop_
_entity.id
_entity.type
_entity.pdbx_description
1 polymer ?
#
loop_
_entity_poly.entity_id
_entity_poly.type
_entity_poly.pdbx_seq_one_letter_code
_entity_poly.pdbx_strand_id
1 'polypeptide(L)'
;MRYYPIFVNLENKGCLVVGAGEVGKRKIQSLVDSGAGRVTIIDTREADPEMAPILDLPNVDFHCREFADDDLDGKFLVIACTSSEAVNWRISNLCRDRGILCNIVDQPEKCSFIVPATVKRGDLTVAISTAGRSPAMAKRIRKELQESFGDEYAGLLTCMGRIRPLMLSLGLTTGDNTAVFRTLVNSALLDAFKARDLDSATEILKESLPEPLHDNIPELLDGLV
;
A
#
# COMPACT_ATOMS: atom_id res chain seq x y z
N MET A 1 -19.14 13.47 -6.57
CA MET A 1 -17.77 12.95 -6.28
C MET A 1 -17.18 12.46 -7.59
N ARG A 2 -15.90 12.73 -7.88
CA ARG A 2 -15.23 12.35 -9.14
C ARG A 2 -14.40 11.06 -9.03
N TYR A 3 -13.94 10.71 -7.83
CA TYR A 3 -13.08 9.54 -7.59
C TYR A 3 -13.76 8.56 -6.63
N TYR A 4 -13.63 7.27 -6.92
CA TYR A 4 -14.07 6.19 -6.03
C TYR A 4 -12.83 5.63 -5.30
N PRO A 5 -12.79 5.66 -3.95
CA PRO A 5 -11.62 5.23 -3.19
C PRO A 5 -11.53 3.70 -3.20
N ILE A 6 -10.40 3.18 -3.70
CA ILE A 6 -10.08 1.75 -3.71
C ILE A 6 -8.62 1.53 -3.34
N PHE A 7 -8.33 0.38 -2.74
CA PHE A 7 -6.99 -0.18 -2.71
C PHE A 7 -6.89 -1.26 -3.77
N VAL A 8 -5.81 -1.21 -4.54
CA VAL A 8 -5.62 -2.04 -5.74
C VAL A 8 -4.55 -3.08 -5.42
N ASN A 9 -4.86 -4.36 -5.60
CA ASN A 9 -3.88 -5.43 -5.48
C ASN A 9 -3.03 -5.49 -6.76
N LEU A 10 -1.72 -5.26 -6.64
CA LEU A 10 -0.75 -5.31 -7.75
C LEU A 10 -0.01 -6.65 -7.84
N GLU A 11 -0.29 -7.59 -6.93
CA GLU A 11 0.24 -8.95 -6.99
C GLU A 11 -0.09 -9.58 -8.36
N ASN A 12 0.93 -10.15 -9.00
CA ASN A 12 0.84 -10.73 -10.34
C ASN A 12 0.39 -9.75 -11.45
N LYS A 13 0.45 -8.43 -11.22
CA LYS A 13 0.12 -7.40 -12.22
C LYS A 13 1.37 -6.78 -12.84
N GLY A 14 1.32 -6.59 -14.15
CA GLY A 14 2.33 -5.84 -14.88
C GLY A 14 2.07 -4.34 -14.76
N CYS A 15 3.09 -3.59 -14.32
CA CYS A 15 3.10 -2.14 -14.26
C CYS A 15 4.14 -1.56 -15.21
N LEU A 16 3.86 -0.39 -15.77
CA LEU A 16 4.78 0.36 -16.61
C LEU A 16 5.02 1.76 -16.03
N VAL A 17 6.28 2.18 -15.98
CA VAL A 17 6.67 3.56 -15.70
C VAL A 17 7.42 4.12 -16.89
N VAL A 18 6.92 5.22 -17.46
CA VAL A 18 7.59 5.95 -18.55
C VAL A 18 8.16 7.26 -17.98
N GLY A 19 9.50 7.33 -17.93
CA GLY A 19 10.28 8.37 -17.27
C GLY A 19 10.75 7.94 -15.87
N ALA A 20 12.06 7.90 -15.66
CA ALA A 20 12.75 7.50 -14.43
C ALA A 20 13.51 8.66 -13.77
N GLY A 21 13.08 9.92 -14.00
CA GLY A 21 13.57 11.06 -13.22
C GLY A 21 13.11 11.03 -11.75
N GLU A 22 13.33 12.11 -11.00
CA GLU A 22 13.02 12.21 -9.56
C GLU A 22 11.57 11.84 -9.18
N VAL A 23 10.59 12.14 -10.03
CA VAL A 23 9.22 11.70 -9.79
C VAL A 23 9.07 10.21 -10.11
N GLY A 24 9.62 9.75 -11.23
CA GLY A 24 9.60 8.36 -11.67
C GLY A 24 10.20 7.41 -10.65
N LYS A 25 11.40 7.69 -10.13
CA LYS A 25 12.07 6.91 -9.06
C LYS A 25 11.13 6.61 -7.89
N ARG A 26 10.44 7.63 -7.38
CA ARG A 26 9.50 7.49 -6.26
C ARG A 26 8.28 6.63 -6.61
N LYS A 27 7.81 6.70 -7.86
CA LYS A 27 6.67 5.90 -8.34
C LYS A 27 7.07 4.44 -8.55
N ILE A 28 8.26 4.19 -9.08
CA ILE A 28 8.84 2.86 -9.24
C ILE A 28 8.95 2.19 -7.88
N GLN A 29 9.58 2.85 -6.89
CA GLN A 29 9.69 2.31 -5.53
C GLN A 29 8.30 1.99 -4.95
N SER A 30 7.33 2.90 -5.09
CA SER A 30 5.98 2.69 -4.58
C SER A 30 5.26 1.48 -5.22
N LEU A 31 5.51 1.18 -6.50
CA LEU A 31 4.93 0.00 -7.16
C LEU A 31 5.60 -1.28 -6.69
N VAL A 32 6.93 -1.27 -6.53
CA VAL A 32 7.70 -2.38 -5.98
C VAL A 32 7.27 -2.69 -4.54
N ASP A 33 7.19 -1.68 -3.68
CA ASP A 33 6.75 -1.81 -2.28
C ASP A 33 5.29 -2.30 -2.14
N SER A 34 4.49 -2.14 -3.20
CA SER A 34 3.11 -2.61 -3.28
C SER A 34 2.99 -4.04 -3.82
N GLY A 35 4.12 -4.72 -4.08
CA GLY A 35 4.15 -6.10 -4.55
C GLY A 35 3.78 -6.27 -6.01
N ALA A 36 4.05 -5.28 -6.86
CA ALA A 36 3.79 -5.40 -8.30
C ALA A 36 4.48 -6.63 -8.90
N GLY A 37 3.71 -7.48 -9.58
CA GLY A 37 4.23 -8.73 -10.15
C GLY A 37 5.37 -8.52 -11.16
N ARG A 38 5.31 -7.44 -11.94
CA ARG A 38 6.43 -6.96 -12.78
C ARG A 38 6.36 -5.45 -12.94
N VAL A 39 7.50 -4.76 -12.85
CA VAL A 39 7.62 -3.32 -13.11
C VAL A 39 8.57 -3.11 -14.28
N THR A 40 8.04 -2.64 -15.41
CA THR A 40 8.85 -2.24 -16.56
C THR A 40 9.05 -0.73 -16.52
N ILE A 41 10.28 -0.29 -16.74
CA ILE A 41 10.70 1.11 -16.72
C ILE A 41 11.26 1.46 -18.09
N ILE A 42 10.79 2.56 -18.67
CA ILE A 42 11.25 3.09 -19.94
C ILE A 42 11.66 4.54 -19.75
N ASP A 43 12.93 4.87 -19.99
CA ASP A 43 13.43 6.25 -20.06
C ASP A 43 14.39 6.35 -21.24
N THR A 44 14.49 7.54 -21.84
CA THR A 44 15.45 7.81 -22.92
C THR A 44 16.86 8.07 -22.39
N ARG A 45 17.01 8.23 -21.07
CA ARG A 45 18.28 8.41 -20.38
C ARG A 45 18.67 7.12 -19.67
N GLU A 46 19.97 6.95 -19.48
CA GLU A 46 20.51 5.88 -18.66
C GLU A 46 19.94 5.91 -17.23
N ALA A 47 19.89 4.72 -16.62
CA ALA A 47 19.46 4.58 -15.25
C ALA A 47 20.38 5.38 -14.31
N ASP A 48 19.76 6.07 -13.36
CA ASP A 48 20.50 6.71 -12.28
C ASP A 48 21.17 5.61 -11.41
N PRO A 49 22.47 5.74 -11.06
CA PRO A 49 23.15 4.79 -10.16
C PRO A 49 22.41 4.53 -8.84
N GLU A 50 21.65 5.50 -8.32
CA GLU A 50 20.83 5.32 -7.11
C GLU A 50 19.73 4.26 -7.27
N MET A 51 19.34 3.96 -8.51
CA MET A 51 18.33 2.94 -8.81
C MET A 51 18.89 1.51 -8.81
N ALA A 52 20.21 1.31 -8.72
CA ALA A 52 20.82 -0.01 -8.79
C ALA A 52 20.14 -1.05 -7.87
N PRO A 53 19.84 -0.76 -6.58
CA PRO A 53 19.17 -1.73 -5.71
C PRO A 53 17.77 -2.15 -6.19
N ILE A 54 17.04 -1.25 -6.87
CA ILE A 54 15.71 -1.52 -7.42
C ILE A 54 15.83 -2.30 -8.73
N LEU A 55 16.81 -1.96 -9.56
CA LEU A 55 17.03 -2.60 -10.86
C LEU A 55 17.58 -4.02 -10.74
N ASP A 56 18.25 -4.33 -9.63
CA ASP A 56 18.72 -5.68 -9.31
C ASP A 56 17.57 -6.64 -8.89
N LEU A 57 16.34 -6.12 -8.70
CA LEU A 57 15.20 -6.95 -8.35
C LEU A 57 14.74 -7.79 -9.56
N PRO A 58 14.41 -9.08 -9.37
CA PRO A 58 14.13 -10.01 -10.47
C PRO A 58 12.84 -9.70 -11.25
N ASN A 59 11.97 -8.85 -10.70
CA ASN A 59 10.70 -8.43 -11.29
C ASN A 59 10.74 -7.00 -11.85
N VAL A 60 11.91 -6.38 -11.94
CA VAL A 60 12.09 -5.03 -12.46
C VAL A 60 12.92 -5.07 -13.75
N ASP A 61 12.38 -4.49 -14.81
CA ASP A 61 13.06 -4.38 -16.10
C ASP A 61 13.26 -2.90 -16.46
N PHE A 62 14.48 -2.50 -16.86
CA PHE A 62 14.77 -1.15 -17.33
C PHE A 62 15.17 -1.16 -18.81
N HIS A 63 14.58 -0.27 -19.60
CA HIS A 63 14.89 -0.09 -21.00
C HIS A 63 15.26 1.37 -21.30
N CYS A 64 16.52 1.58 -21.68
CA CYS A 64 17.01 2.88 -22.16
C CYS A 64 16.59 3.08 -23.62
N ARG A 65 15.36 3.55 -23.86
CA ARG A 65 14.80 3.82 -25.18
C ARG A 65 13.52 4.67 -25.10
N GLU A 66 13.01 5.07 -26.26
CA GLU A 66 11.69 5.68 -26.36
C GLU A 66 10.56 4.67 -26.11
N PHE A 67 9.41 5.21 -25.65
CA PHE A 67 8.17 4.48 -25.50
C PHE A 67 7.57 4.07 -26.85
N ALA A 68 7.10 2.83 -26.94
CA ALA A 68 6.35 2.26 -28.05
C ALA A 68 4.97 1.79 -27.57
N ASP A 69 3.97 1.79 -28.45
CA ASP A 69 2.58 1.49 -28.06
C ASP A 69 2.40 0.06 -27.52
N ASP A 70 3.19 -0.88 -28.02
CA ASP A 70 3.19 -2.29 -27.60
C ASP A 70 3.76 -2.48 -26.18
N ASP A 71 4.41 -1.45 -25.61
CA ASP A 71 4.84 -1.47 -24.20
C ASP A 71 3.67 -1.52 -23.22
N LEU A 72 2.46 -1.18 -23.68
CA LEU A 72 1.22 -1.25 -22.92
C LEU A 72 0.62 -2.66 -22.89
N ASP A 73 1.16 -3.60 -23.68
CA ASP A 73 0.62 -4.96 -23.75
C ASP A 73 0.77 -5.68 -22.41
N GLY A 74 -0.35 -6.26 -21.95
CA GLY A 74 -0.42 -6.94 -20.66
C GLY A 74 -0.23 -6.04 -19.43
N LYS A 75 -0.19 -4.71 -19.59
CA LYS A 75 -0.06 -3.79 -18.46
C LYS A 75 -1.42 -3.53 -17.83
N PHE A 76 -1.44 -3.58 -16.51
CA PHE A 76 -2.61 -3.28 -15.70
C PHE A 76 -2.61 -1.83 -15.22
N LEU A 77 -1.43 -1.28 -14.93
CA LEU A 77 -1.24 0.08 -14.45
C LEU A 77 -0.03 0.75 -15.12
N VAL A 78 -0.21 1.99 -15.54
CA VAL A 78 0.81 2.80 -16.22
C VAL A 78 0.95 4.13 -15.50
N ILE A 79 2.19 4.56 -15.28
CA ILE A 79 2.53 5.89 -14.79
C ILE A 79 3.44 6.57 -15.80
N ALA A 80 3.04 7.74 -16.31
CA ALA A 80 3.89 8.54 -17.18
C ALA A 80 4.31 9.82 -16.47
N CYS A 81 5.62 10.07 -16.46
CA CYS A 81 6.26 11.24 -15.88
C CYS A 81 7.40 11.74 -16.78
N THR A 82 7.17 11.70 -18.09
CA THR A 82 8.12 12.24 -19.08
C THR A 82 8.01 13.76 -19.16
N SER A 83 9.06 14.42 -19.67
CA SER A 83 9.05 15.85 -20.00
C SER A 83 8.25 16.18 -21.28
N SER A 84 7.86 15.17 -22.06
CA SER A 84 7.12 15.36 -23.32
C SER A 84 5.62 15.24 -23.08
N GLU A 85 4.91 16.37 -23.15
CA GLU A 85 3.45 16.38 -23.04
C GLU A 85 2.77 15.55 -24.13
N ALA A 86 3.33 15.54 -25.35
CA ALA A 86 2.82 14.75 -26.46
C ALA A 86 2.88 13.24 -26.16
N VAL A 87 3.98 12.76 -25.59
CA VAL A 87 4.14 11.35 -25.17
C VAL A 87 3.15 11.03 -24.05
N ASN A 88 3.05 11.89 -23.03
CA ASN A 88 2.12 11.71 -21.92
C ASN A 88 0.64 11.67 -22.39
N TRP A 89 0.26 12.50 -23.36
CA TRP A 89 -1.08 12.50 -23.97
C TRP A 89 -1.36 11.22 -24.77
N ARG A 90 -0.37 10.79 -25.57
CA ARG A 90 -0.45 9.52 -26.32
C ARG A 90 -0.66 8.34 -25.38
N ILE A 91 0.13 8.24 -24.31
CA ILE A 91 0.01 7.19 -23.30
C ILE A 91 -1.38 7.22 -22.65
N SER A 92 -1.87 8.41 -22.25
CA SER A 92 -3.18 8.56 -21.62
C SER A 92 -4.32 8.04 -22.50
N ASN A 93 -4.33 8.39 -23.80
CA ASN A 93 -5.37 7.95 -24.72
C ASN A 93 -5.31 6.44 -24.97
N LEU A 94 -4.12 5.89 -25.23
CA LEU A 94 -3.95 4.45 -25.44
C LEU A 94 -4.37 3.65 -24.20
N CYS A 95 -4.04 4.12 -23.00
CA CYS A 95 -4.50 3.49 -21.77
C CYS A 95 -6.03 3.54 -21.65
N ARG A 96 -6.65 4.68 -21.98
CA ARG A 96 -8.11 4.82 -21.97
C ARG A 96 -8.78 3.84 -22.91
N ASP A 97 -8.29 3.73 -24.14
CA ASP A 97 -8.85 2.86 -25.17
C ASP A 97 -8.70 1.37 -24.81
N ARG A 98 -7.65 1.01 -24.06
CA ARG A 98 -7.35 -0.36 -23.61
C ARG A 98 -7.88 -0.68 -22.20
N GLY A 99 -8.51 0.26 -21.51
CA GLY A 99 -9.00 0.07 -20.13
C GLY A 99 -7.90 -0.08 -19.07
N ILE A 100 -6.70 0.45 -19.32
CA ILE A 100 -5.55 0.40 -18.42
C ILE A 100 -5.60 1.56 -17.42
N LEU A 101 -5.27 1.31 -16.15
CA LEU A 101 -5.17 2.36 -15.14
C LEU A 101 -3.97 3.27 -15.47
N CYS A 102 -4.19 4.57 -15.60
CA CYS A 102 -3.17 5.52 -16.05
C CYS A 102 -3.10 6.72 -15.12
N ASN A 103 -1.88 7.03 -14.69
CA ASN A 103 -1.55 8.26 -13.97
C ASN A 103 -0.50 9.05 -14.76
N ILE A 104 -0.89 10.24 -15.22
CA ILE A 104 0.01 11.21 -15.80
C ILE A 104 0.37 12.24 -14.72
N VAL A 105 1.64 12.29 -14.36
CA VAL A 105 2.10 13.21 -13.32
C VAL A 105 1.79 14.66 -13.70
N ASP A 106 1.29 15.42 -12.72
CA ASP A 106 0.91 16.83 -12.83
C ASP A 106 -0.17 17.17 -13.88
N GLN A 107 -0.85 16.15 -14.46
CA GLN A 107 -1.91 16.33 -15.46
C GLN A 107 -3.18 15.54 -15.06
N PRO A 108 -3.90 15.94 -14.00
CA PRO A 108 -5.02 15.18 -13.41
C PRO A 108 -6.17 14.90 -14.40
N GLU A 109 -6.39 15.77 -15.37
CA GLU A 109 -7.37 15.62 -16.44
C GLU A 109 -7.08 14.46 -17.40
N LYS A 110 -5.82 14.02 -17.45
CA LYS A 110 -5.34 12.90 -18.28
C LYS A 110 -5.22 11.59 -17.50
N CYS A 111 -5.55 11.61 -16.21
CA CYS A 111 -5.46 10.45 -15.33
C CYS A 111 -6.80 9.70 -15.23
N SER A 112 -6.76 8.37 -15.15
CA SER A 112 -7.92 7.56 -14.72
C SER A 112 -7.92 7.29 -13.21
N PHE A 113 -6.78 7.48 -12.53
CA PHE A 113 -6.67 7.43 -11.07
C PHE A 113 -5.68 8.46 -10.52
N ILE A 114 -5.80 8.76 -9.23
CA ILE A 114 -4.88 9.63 -8.50
C ILE A 114 -4.11 8.82 -7.46
N VAL A 115 -2.85 9.21 -7.20
CA VAL A 115 -2.06 8.65 -6.11
C VAL A 115 -2.22 9.55 -4.88
N PRO A 116 -2.90 9.09 -3.81
CA PRO A 116 -3.14 9.90 -2.62
C PRO A 116 -1.88 10.06 -1.76
N ALA A 117 -1.94 10.98 -0.79
CA ALA A 117 -1.00 10.96 0.32
C ALA A 117 -1.31 9.75 1.20
N THR A 118 -0.30 9.03 1.69
CA THR A 118 -0.51 7.82 2.49
C THR A 118 0.22 7.87 3.83
N VAL A 119 -0.38 7.24 4.85
CA VAL A 119 0.26 6.88 6.12
C VAL A 119 0.28 5.36 6.19
N LYS A 120 1.44 4.77 6.52
CA LYS A 120 1.63 3.32 6.64
C LYS A 120 2.25 2.95 8.00
N ARG A 121 1.68 1.94 8.66
CA ARG A 121 2.19 1.28 9.89
C ARG A 121 2.00 -0.22 9.74
N GLY A 122 3.04 -0.94 9.30
CA GLY A 122 2.89 -2.32 8.85
C GLY A 122 1.78 -2.42 7.79
N ASP A 123 0.74 -3.20 8.08
CA ASP A 123 -0.43 -3.40 7.21
C ASP A 123 -1.50 -2.31 7.30
N LEU A 124 -1.45 -1.41 8.31
CA LEU A 124 -2.34 -0.26 8.36
C LEU A 124 -1.96 0.74 7.25
N THR A 125 -2.88 1.01 6.33
CA THR A 125 -2.72 2.06 5.32
C THR A 125 -3.90 3.03 5.36
N VAL A 126 -3.60 4.31 5.53
CA VAL A 126 -4.58 5.40 5.41
C VAL A 126 -4.26 6.22 4.17
N ALA A 127 -5.22 6.36 3.27
CA ALA A 127 -5.09 7.18 2.06
C ALA A 127 -5.89 8.49 2.20
N ILE A 128 -5.23 9.61 1.96
CA ILE A 128 -5.78 10.95 2.07
C ILE A 128 -5.80 11.59 0.70
N SER A 129 -7.01 11.98 0.26
CA SER A 129 -7.23 12.68 -1.01
C SER A 129 -8.04 13.95 -0.81
N THR A 130 -7.61 15.03 -1.45
CA THR A 130 -8.38 16.27 -1.60
C THR A 130 -8.95 16.41 -3.02
N ALA A 131 -9.02 15.31 -3.78
CA ALA A 131 -9.41 15.28 -5.19
C ALA A 131 -8.60 16.27 -6.06
N GLY A 132 -7.33 16.49 -5.71
CA GLY A 132 -6.44 17.44 -6.39
C GLY A 132 -6.61 18.90 -5.99
N ARG A 133 -7.56 19.24 -5.10
CA ARG A 133 -7.85 20.63 -4.72
C ARG A 133 -6.80 21.26 -3.81
N SER A 134 -6.18 20.48 -2.92
CA SER A 134 -5.16 20.99 -2.01
C SER A 134 -4.16 19.91 -1.62
N PRO A 135 -3.04 19.79 -2.35
CA PRO A 135 -1.93 18.93 -1.96
C PRO A 135 -1.34 19.32 -0.60
N ALA A 136 -1.33 20.62 -0.28
CA ALA A 136 -0.86 21.14 1.01
C ALA A 136 -1.71 20.63 2.18
N MET A 137 -3.04 20.64 2.06
CA MET A 137 -3.92 20.11 3.10
C MET A 137 -3.78 18.59 3.24
N ALA A 138 -3.68 17.85 2.13
CA ALA A 138 -3.43 16.41 2.18
C ALA A 138 -2.11 16.09 2.92
N LYS A 139 -1.06 16.88 2.69
CA LYS A 139 0.23 16.75 3.38
C LYS A 139 0.12 17.07 4.88
N ARG A 140 -0.66 18.09 5.26
CA ARG A 140 -0.90 18.43 6.67
C ARG A 140 -1.62 17.30 7.40
N ILE A 141 -2.75 16.83 6.87
CA ILE A 141 -3.52 15.72 7.47
C ILE A 141 -2.64 14.47 7.57
N ARG A 142 -1.85 14.16 6.52
CA ARG A 142 -0.91 13.04 6.56
C ARG A 142 0.05 13.15 7.76
N LYS A 143 0.60 14.33 8.04
CA LYS A 143 1.50 14.53 9.18
C LYS A 143 0.79 14.32 10.52
N GLU A 144 -0.38 14.92 10.69
CA GLU A 144 -1.20 14.77 11.91
C GLU A 144 -1.53 13.30 12.19
N LEU A 145 -1.88 12.54 11.14
CA LEU A 145 -2.14 11.10 11.26
C LEU A 145 -0.86 10.29 11.47
N GLN A 146 0.28 10.68 10.91
CA GLN A 146 1.58 10.04 11.21
C GLN A 146 1.97 10.19 12.68
N GLU A 147 1.63 11.30 13.32
CA GLU A 147 1.85 11.52 14.75
C GLU A 147 0.85 10.75 15.62
N SER A 148 -0.38 10.56 15.13
CA SER A 148 -1.46 9.89 15.87
C SER A 148 -1.38 8.35 15.80
N PHE A 149 -0.94 7.80 14.66
CA PHE A 149 -0.76 6.37 14.48
C PHE A 149 0.71 6.01 14.72
N GLY A 150 1.04 5.46 15.89
CA GLY A 150 2.37 4.95 16.18
C GLY A 150 2.63 3.55 15.63
N ASP A 151 3.80 2.99 15.93
CA ASP A 151 4.22 1.66 15.46
C ASP A 151 3.43 0.53 16.13
N GLU A 152 2.80 0.79 17.29
CA GLU A 152 1.93 -0.14 18.02
C GLU A 152 0.77 -0.67 17.15
N TYR A 153 0.31 0.12 16.16
CA TYR A 153 -0.73 -0.31 15.22
C TYR A 153 -0.25 -1.46 14.32
N ALA A 154 1.03 -1.48 13.97
CA ALA A 154 1.62 -2.54 13.15
C ALA A 154 1.62 -3.87 13.92
N GLY A 155 2.05 -3.82 15.19
CA GLY A 155 2.02 -4.97 16.10
C GLY A 155 0.59 -5.45 16.33
N LEU A 156 -0.33 -4.54 16.67
CA LEU A 156 -1.72 -4.91 16.93
C LEU A 156 -2.37 -5.60 15.73
N LEU A 157 -2.21 -5.06 14.52
CA LEU A 157 -2.76 -5.69 13.31
C LEU A 157 -2.14 -7.05 13.02
N THR A 158 -0.83 -7.20 13.26
CA THR A 158 -0.15 -8.49 13.12
C THR A 158 -0.75 -9.51 14.10
N CYS A 159 -0.95 -9.13 15.36
CA CYS A 159 -1.59 -9.98 16.38
C CYS A 159 -3.02 -10.36 15.97
N MET A 160 -3.84 -9.41 15.53
CA MET A 160 -5.20 -9.67 15.03
C MET A 160 -5.20 -10.61 13.83
N GLY A 161 -4.23 -10.47 12.93
CA GLY A 161 -4.01 -11.34 11.79
C GLY A 161 -3.72 -12.78 12.20
N ARG A 162 -2.92 -12.97 13.26
CA ARG A 162 -2.61 -14.29 13.85
C ARG A 162 -3.82 -14.91 14.59
N ILE A 163 -4.64 -14.10 15.27
CA ILE A 163 -5.85 -14.55 15.98
C ILE A 163 -6.92 -15.05 15.01
N ARG A 164 -7.11 -14.38 13.87
CA ARG A 164 -8.20 -14.66 12.93
C ARG A 164 -8.31 -16.13 12.46
N PRO A 165 -7.25 -16.79 11.96
CA PRO A 165 -7.35 -18.20 11.57
C PRO A 165 -7.69 -19.13 12.74
N LEU A 166 -7.20 -18.85 13.95
CA LEU A 166 -7.52 -19.61 15.15
C LEU A 166 -8.99 -19.45 15.56
N MET A 167 -9.52 -18.23 15.52
CA MET A 167 -10.95 -17.99 15.76
C MET A 167 -11.84 -18.69 14.74
N LEU A 168 -11.43 -18.73 13.46
CA LEU A 168 -12.18 -19.41 12.41
C LEU A 168 -12.15 -20.94 12.56
N SER A 169 -11.06 -21.52 13.09
CA SER A 169 -10.97 -22.98 13.30
C SER A 169 -11.87 -23.48 14.43
N LEU A 170 -12.25 -22.62 15.38
CA LEU A 170 -13.21 -22.93 16.44
C LEU A 170 -14.65 -23.14 15.94
N GLY A 171 -14.95 -22.78 14.70
CA GLY A 171 -16.29 -22.96 14.12
C GLY A 171 -17.39 -22.09 14.75
N LEU A 172 -17.01 -21.00 15.42
CA LEU A 172 -17.92 -20.03 16.01
C LEU A 172 -18.74 -19.28 14.94
N THR A 173 -19.88 -18.72 15.33
CA THR A 173 -20.69 -17.93 14.41
C THR A 173 -19.96 -16.64 14.00
N THR A 174 -20.33 -16.07 12.84
CA THR A 174 -19.80 -14.78 12.40
C THR A 174 -20.05 -13.67 13.43
N GLY A 175 -21.18 -13.73 14.15
CA GLY A 175 -21.53 -12.77 15.20
C GLY A 175 -20.58 -12.83 16.39
N ASP A 176 -20.30 -14.04 16.88
CA ASP A 176 -19.41 -14.27 18.02
C ASP A 176 -17.96 -13.85 17.70
N ASN A 177 -17.47 -14.24 16.52
CA ASN A 177 -16.16 -13.81 16.03
C ASN A 177 -16.06 -12.28 15.99
N THR A 178 -17.07 -11.61 15.43
CA THR A 178 -17.11 -10.15 15.35
C THR A 178 -17.12 -9.49 16.73
N ALA A 179 -17.81 -10.09 17.70
CA ALA A 179 -17.86 -9.59 19.06
C ALA A 179 -16.46 -9.61 19.72
N VAL A 180 -15.72 -10.71 19.59
CA VAL A 180 -14.35 -10.84 20.13
C VAL A 180 -13.41 -9.77 19.54
N PHE A 181 -13.38 -9.62 18.21
CA PHE A 181 -12.53 -8.61 17.57
C PHE A 181 -12.92 -7.19 17.97
N ARG A 182 -14.23 -6.91 18.12
CA ARG A 182 -14.70 -5.62 18.62
C ARG A 182 -14.25 -5.37 20.06
N THR A 183 -14.29 -6.37 20.93
CA THR A 183 -13.79 -6.24 22.31
C THR A 183 -12.29 -5.92 22.30
N LEU A 184 -11.50 -6.67 21.52
CA LEU A 184 -10.05 -6.46 21.43
C LEU A 184 -9.66 -5.07 20.89
N VAL A 185 -10.36 -4.56 19.88
CA VAL A 185 -10.06 -3.23 19.32
C VAL A 185 -10.43 -2.09 20.27
N ASN A 186 -11.40 -2.32 21.17
CA ASN A 186 -11.83 -1.33 22.16
C ASN A 186 -11.23 -1.56 23.56
N SER A 187 -10.30 -2.49 23.72
CA SER A 187 -9.59 -2.73 24.98
C SER A 187 -8.31 -1.89 25.07
N ALA A 188 -7.60 -1.99 26.19
CA ALA A 188 -6.29 -1.36 26.40
C ALA A 188 -5.14 -2.08 25.65
N LEU A 189 -5.44 -3.00 24.73
CA LEU A 189 -4.41 -3.80 24.04
C LEU A 189 -3.47 -2.90 23.22
N LEU A 190 -4.00 -1.88 22.56
CA LEU A 190 -3.16 -0.91 21.82
C LEU A 190 -2.18 -0.18 22.76
N ASP A 191 -2.63 0.20 23.95
CA ASP A 191 -1.79 0.86 24.96
C ASP A 191 -0.71 -0.09 25.49
N ALA A 192 -1.04 -1.37 25.69
CA ALA A 192 -0.06 -2.39 26.07
C ALA A 192 1.04 -2.57 25.00
N PHE A 193 0.67 -2.60 23.72
CA PHE A 193 1.63 -2.65 22.61
C PHE A 193 2.49 -1.39 22.55
N LYS A 194 1.89 -0.22 22.77
CA LYS A 194 2.61 1.06 22.83
C LYS A 194 3.61 1.12 23.99
N ALA A 195 3.24 0.55 25.14
CA ALA A 195 4.08 0.49 26.33
C ALA A 195 5.11 -0.66 26.31
N ARG A 196 5.03 -1.57 25.33
CA ARG A 196 5.80 -2.83 25.31
C ARG A 196 5.58 -3.68 26.57
N ASP A 197 4.35 -3.71 27.04
CA ASP A 197 3.94 -4.41 28.25
C ASP A 197 3.32 -5.78 27.90
N LEU A 198 4.17 -6.81 27.92
CA LEU A 198 3.80 -8.18 27.58
C LEU A 198 2.78 -8.77 28.57
N ASP A 199 2.89 -8.43 29.85
CA ASP A 199 2.02 -8.96 30.90
C ASP A 199 0.61 -8.40 30.71
N SER A 200 0.48 -7.09 30.55
CA SER A 200 -0.81 -6.44 30.27
C SER A 200 -1.43 -6.96 28.96
N ALA A 201 -0.64 -7.11 27.89
CA ALA A 201 -1.13 -7.64 26.63
C ALA A 201 -1.64 -9.09 26.78
N THR A 202 -0.93 -9.92 27.52
CA THR A 202 -1.30 -11.33 27.79
C THR A 202 -2.62 -11.42 28.54
N GLU A 203 -2.79 -10.65 29.61
CA GLU A 203 -4.02 -10.67 30.42
C GLU A 203 -5.23 -10.17 29.61
N ILE A 204 -5.07 -9.10 28.84
CA ILE A 204 -6.14 -8.58 27.97
C ILE A 204 -6.56 -9.63 26.93
N LEU A 205 -5.60 -10.37 26.35
CA LEU A 205 -5.89 -11.45 25.42
C LEU A 205 -6.61 -12.62 26.10
N LYS A 206 -6.21 -13.03 27.31
CA LYS A 206 -6.91 -14.09 28.06
C LYS A 206 -8.36 -13.70 28.40
N GLU A 207 -8.59 -12.45 28.78
CA GLU A 207 -9.93 -11.94 29.11
C GLU A 207 -10.84 -11.88 27.87
N SER A 208 -10.25 -11.63 26.69
CA SER A 208 -11.02 -11.37 25.46
C SER A 208 -11.19 -12.61 24.57
N LEU A 209 -10.23 -13.54 24.59
CA LEU A 209 -10.22 -14.71 23.74
C LEU A 209 -10.88 -15.93 24.43
N PRO A 210 -11.52 -16.83 23.66
CA PRO A 210 -11.97 -18.12 24.18
C PRO A 210 -10.81 -18.92 24.80
N GLU A 211 -11.12 -19.64 25.89
CA GLU A 211 -10.16 -20.48 26.64
C GLU A 211 -9.29 -21.41 25.76
N PRO A 212 -9.82 -22.07 24.69
CA PRO A 212 -8.99 -22.91 23.83
C PRO A 212 -7.83 -22.21 23.12
N LEU A 213 -7.84 -20.87 23.04
CA LEU A 213 -6.78 -20.09 22.39
C LEU A 213 -5.74 -19.54 23.39
N HIS A 214 -5.92 -19.76 24.69
CA HIS A 214 -5.04 -19.18 25.71
C HIS A 214 -3.60 -19.71 25.59
N ASP A 215 -3.44 -20.97 25.23
CA ASP A 215 -2.12 -21.58 25.00
C ASP A 215 -1.37 -21.00 23.78
N ASN A 216 -2.10 -20.37 22.85
CA ASN A 216 -1.50 -19.70 21.69
C ASN A 216 -1.02 -18.28 21.97
N ILE A 217 -1.41 -17.67 23.10
CA ILE A 217 -1.12 -16.25 23.40
C ILE A 217 0.38 -15.90 23.28
N PRO A 218 1.34 -16.71 23.78
CA PRO A 218 2.75 -16.42 23.61
C PRO A 218 3.17 -16.29 22.13
N GLU A 219 2.67 -17.17 21.26
CA GLU A 219 2.93 -17.12 19.81
C GLU A 219 2.21 -15.94 19.13
N LEU A 220 1.01 -15.58 19.61
CA LEU A 220 0.26 -14.43 19.11
C LEU A 220 0.99 -13.10 19.38
N LEU A 221 1.79 -13.02 20.46
CA LEU A 221 2.53 -11.82 20.87
C LEU A 221 4.01 -11.83 20.44
N ASP A 222 4.52 -12.95 19.93
CA ASP A 222 5.94 -13.13 19.60
C ASP A 222 6.46 -12.06 18.63
N GLY A 223 7.47 -11.32 19.08
CA GLY A 223 8.12 -10.22 18.35
C GLY A 223 7.29 -8.94 18.18
N LEU A 224 6.14 -8.81 18.87
CA LEU A 224 5.22 -7.67 18.70
C LEU A 224 5.18 -6.70 19.88
N VAL A 225 5.53 -7.16 21.08
CA VAL A 225 5.52 -6.40 22.33
C VAL A 225 6.93 -6.30 22.89
#